data_AF-A0A8T4RA70-F1
#
_entry.id   AF-A0A8T4RA70-F1
#
_cell.length_a   1.000
_cell.length_b   1.000
_cell.length_c   1.000
_cell.angle_alpha   90.00
_cell.angle_beta   90.00
_cell.angle_gamma   90.00
#
_symmetry.space_group_name_H-M   'P 1'
#
loop_
_entity.id
_entity.type
_entity.pdbx_description
1 polymer ?
#
loop_
_entity_poly.entity_id
_entity_poly.type
_entity_poly.pdbx_seq_one_letter_code
_entity_poly.pdbx_strand_id
1 'polypeptide(L)'
;MNKNKVNTNNNNLNITNKGSIKAQASIFIIIGLIAVIIIGFGAYFISQKPASIVEETPATLKEFVERCVYDTAFNGIMLLGIQGGRIYTEQTTGENVEEIDKYMLDVKNIGIDGSVAYGYYDDGNKNRLNNKNKLLSSVEMEAEINKYVNNALPFCIKNFTNFPQQVVEQGAINADVMIALDKVIITVNYPLKYGSNTTNNIQTLDKFVVDVPIRLGYVHEIARLVVVEQIKQPDLVDFTFLSELSDGTFNASELGTSILLGYSLNSGMKDAINIIPVDKNNFLLAINDSGFVFLSAFKFKENKAPKIIIDDKLFSNDADGAADSVIYLNDGKEFVYQIKAEDDEVDEEGKPDVVFSDETGLFDITEYGLIEFTPEIPGTYDVAIIATDKHGDYDKKIVKFIVEEAKE
;
A
#
# COMPACT_ATOMS: atom_id res chain seq x y z
N MET A 1 -12.02 76.18 67.47
CA MET A 1 -13.43 75.91 67.10
C MET A 1 -13.40 74.77 66.10
N ASN A 2 -14.12 73.66 66.21
CA ASN A 2 -15.26 73.30 67.01
C ASN A 2 -15.17 71.78 67.29
N LYS A 3 -15.41 71.38 68.54
CA LYS A 3 -15.62 69.99 68.92
C LYS A 3 -16.96 69.55 68.35
N ASN A 4 -17.09 68.30 67.92
CA ASN A 4 -18.33 67.58 68.16
C ASN A 4 -18.07 66.08 68.31
N LYS A 5 -18.78 65.54 69.28
CA LYS A 5 -18.61 64.29 70.01
C LYS A 5 -19.93 63.53 69.84
N VAL A 6 -19.87 62.19 69.88
CA VAL A 6 -20.98 61.26 70.25
C VAL A 6 -22.03 61.10 69.12
N ASN A 7 -22.54 59.92 68.76
CA ASN A 7 -22.96 58.80 69.59
C ASN A 7 -22.98 57.45 68.83
N THR A 8 -22.62 56.41 69.55
CA THR A 8 -22.90 54.98 69.33
C THR A 8 -24.40 54.67 69.31
N ASN A 9 -24.85 53.77 68.43
CA ASN A 9 -25.97 52.86 68.69
C ASN A 9 -25.81 51.58 67.86
N ASN A 10 -25.46 50.50 68.58
CA ASN A 10 -25.43 49.13 68.10
C ASN A 10 -26.84 48.54 68.17
N ASN A 11 -27.44 48.17 67.04
CA ASN A 11 -28.57 47.26 66.99
C ASN A 11 -28.12 45.94 66.35
N ASN A 12 -27.76 44.99 67.22
CA ASN A 12 -27.51 43.60 66.84
C ASN A 12 -28.84 42.92 66.50
N LEU A 13 -29.08 42.66 65.21
CA LEU A 13 -30.01 41.63 64.78
C LEU A 13 -29.29 40.28 64.78
N ASN A 14 -29.49 39.49 65.83
CA ASN A 14 -29.09 38.09 65.89
C ASN A 14 -30.06 37.25 65.05
N ILE A 15 -29.70 36.96 63.81
CA ILE A 15 -30.29 35.87 63.03
C ILE A 15 -29.52 34.59 63.39
N THR A 16 -30.03 33.83 64.36
CA THR A 16 -29.55 32.47 64.62
C THR A 16 -30.08 31.55 63.52
N ASN A 17 -29.31 31.38 62.45
CA ASN A 17 -29.55 30.30 61.50
C ASN A 17 -29.06 28.99 62.13
N LYS A 18 -30.00 28.19 62.62
CA LYS A 18 -29.76 26.86 63.20
C LYS A 18 -29.45 25.88 62.07
N GLY A 19 -28.22 25.95 61.54
CA GLY A 19 -27.66 24.95 60.64
C GLY A 19 -27.26 23.70 61.42
N SER A 20 -27.84 22.55 61.06
CA SER A 20 -27.62 21.25 61.69
C SER A 20 -26.14 20.85 61.71
N ILE A 21 -25.62 20.53 62.89
CA ILE A 21 -24.23 20.14 63.20
C ILE A 21 -23.76 18.89 62.43
N LYS A 22 -24.66 18.17 61.74
CA LYS A 22 -24.35 17.01 60.90
C LYS A 22 -23.82 17.38 59.49
N ALA A 23 -23.99 18.62 59.04
CA ALA A 23 -23.52 19.06 57.71
C ALA A 23 -22.05 19.51 57.68
N GLN A 24 -21.47 19.89 58.83
CA GLN A 24 -20.07 20.32 58.91
C GLN A 24 -19.10 19.16 58.74
N ALA A 25 -19.41 17.97 59.26
CA ALA A 25 -18.55 16.80 59.10
C ALA A 25 -18.42 16.37 57.62
N SER A 26 -19.51 16.47 56.86
CA SER A 26 -19.49 16.18 55.42
C SER A 26 -18.62 17.16 54.63
N ILE A 27 -18.55 18.43 55.06
CA ILE A 27 -17.75 19.44 54.36
C ILE A 27 -16.26 19.15 54.50
N PHE A 28 -15.79 18.69 55.65
CA PHE A 28 -14.39 18.32 55.85
C PHE A 28 -13.99 17.08 55.05
N ILE A 29 -14.90 16.11 54.90
CA ILE A 29 -14.69 14.93 54.05
C ILE A 29 -14.58 15.32 52.57
N ILE A 30 -15.48 16.21 52.09
CA ILE A 30 -15.46 16.69 50.70
C ILE A 30 -14.18 17.48 50.43
N ILE A 31 -13.76 18.37 51.34
CA ILE A 31 -12.51 19.13 51.19
C ILE A 31 -11.29 18.21 51.19
N GLY A 32 -11.27 17.19 52.06
CA GLY A 32 -10.19 16.20 52.08
C GLY A 32 -10.10 15.41 50.76
N LEU A 33 -11.24 15.00 50.20
CA LEU A 33 -11.27 14.30 48.92
C LEU A 33 -10.77 15.19 47.77
N ILE A 34 -11.22 16.45 47.72
CA ILE A 34 -10.77 17.43 46.72
C ILE A 34 -9.26 17.67 46.85
N ALA A 35 -8.73 17.79 48.07
CA ALA A 35 -7.31 17.95 48.29
C ALA A 35 -6.49 16.74 47.79
N VAL A 36 -6.96 15.51 48.03
CA VAL A 36 -6.32 14.28 47.52
C VAL A 36 -6.36 14.24 45.99
N ILE A 37 -7.47 14.63 45.36
CA ILE A 37 -7.58 14.69 43.90
C ILE A 37 -6.60 15.74 43.35
N ILE A 38 -6.53 16.94 43.93
CA ILE A 38 -5.62 18.00 43.47
C ILE A 38 -4.16 17.58 43.62
N ILE A 39 -3.78 16.96 44.75
CA ILE A 39 -2.42 16.48 44.98
C ILE A 39 -2.09 15.33 44.02
N GLY A 40 -3.02 14.39 43.81
CA GLY A 40 -2.86 13.29 42.87
C GLY A 40 -2.73 13.77 41.43
N PHE A 41 -3.56 14.73 41.01
CA PHE A 41 -3.51 15.33 39.68
C PHE A 41 -2.23 16.15 39.51
N GLY A 42 -1.84 16.95 40.51
CA GLY A 42 -0.59 17.70 40.50
C GLY A 42 0.64 16.80 40.40
N ALA A 43 0.69 15.71 41.17
CA ALA A 43 1.76 14.71 41.08
C ALA A 43 1.77 14.01 39.71
N TYR A 44 0.60 13.70 39.15
CA TYR A 44 0.47 13.12 37.81
C TYR A 44 1.02 14.04 36.71
N PHE A 45 0.73 15.35 36.77
CA PHE A 45 1.27 16.32 35.82
C PHE A 45 2.77 16.62 36.02
N ILE A 46 3.30 16.51 37.24
CA ILE A 46 4.74 16.65 37.51
C ILE A 46 5.50 15.38 37.09
N SER A 47 4.89 14.20 37.19
CA SER A 47 5.45 12.94 36.69
C SER A 47 5.44 12.83 35.18
N GLN A 48 4.53 13.53 34.50
CA GLN A 48 4.65 13.78 33.06
C GLN A 48 5.68 14.88 32.83
N LYS A 49 6.97 14.54 32.96
CA LYS A 49 8.00 15.33 32.28
C LYS A 49 7.58 15.37 30.80
N PRO A 50 7.39 16.54 30.18
CA PRO A 50 7.35 16.57 28.73
C PRO A 50 8.63 15.87 28.26
N ALA A 51 8.51 14.95 27.31
CA ALA A 51 9.67 14.46 26.58
C ALA A 51 10.24 15.67 25.83
N SER A 52 11.05 16.48 26.52
CA SER A 52 12.01 17.33 25.85
C SER A 52 12.84 16.37 25.03
N ILE A 53 12.76 16.52 23.71
CA ILE A 53 13.76 16.05 22.78
C ILE A 53 15.03 16.82 23.14
N VAL A 54 15.70 16.40 24.20
CA VAL A 54 17.07 16.79 24.45
C VAL A 54 17.81 16.08 23.33
N GLU A 55 18.26 16.85 22.34
CA GLU A 55 19.23 16.39 21.36
C GLU A 55 20.43 15.88 22.16
N GLU A 56 20.45 14.58 22.42
CA GLU A 56 21.38 13.94 23.33
C GLU A 56 22.77 14.04 22.70
N THR A 57 23.54 15.06 23.04
CA THR A 57 24.89 15.21 22.48
C THR A 57 25.66 13.92 22.75
N PRO A 58 26.12 13.19 21.72
CA PRO A 58 26.77 11.90 21.91
C PRO A 58 27.95 12.05 22.87
N ALA A 59 28.07 11.15 23.85
CA ALA A 59 29.08 11.22 24.89
C ALA A 59 30.48 10.85 24.34
N THR A 60 30.54 10.10 23.23
CA THR A 60 31.78 9.65 22.60
C THR A 60 31.80 9.88 21.09
N LEU A 61 33.02 9.96 20.52
CA LEU A 61 33.22 10.01 19.05
C LEU A 61 32.56 8.82 18.36
N LYS A 62 32.63 7.63 18.99
CA LYS A 62 32.01 6.41 18.50
C LYS A 62 30.48 6.56 18.39
N GLU A 63 29.83 7.01 19.46
CA GLU A 63 28.38 7.22 19.48
C GLU A 63 27.94 8.27 18.45
N PHE A 64 28.74 9.33 18.24
CA PHE A 64 28.46 10.32 17.20
C PHE A 64 28.48 9.69 15.80
N VAL A 65 29.51 8.90 15.49
CA VAL A 65 29.61 8.22 14.19
C VAL A 65 28.49 7.20 14.04
N GLU A 66 28.20 6.38 15.05
CA GLU A 66 27.10 5.41 15.02
C GLU A 66 25.75 6.09 14.81
N ARG A 67 25.51 7.25 15.44
CA ARG A 67 24.30 8.04 15.17
C ARG A 67 24.26 8.55 13.74
N CYS A 68 25.36 9.07 13.22
CA CYS A 68 25.43 9.49 11.82
C CYS A 68 25.19 8.32 10.85
N VAL A 69 25.70 7.13 11.15
CA VAL A 69 25.43 5.91 10.38
C VAL A 69 23.95 5.56 10.44
N TYR A 70 23.34 5.59 11.63
CA TYR A 70 21.91 5.35 11.82
C TYR A 70 21.06 6.30 10.99
N ASP A 71 21.24 7.62 11.17
CA ASP A 71 20.42 8.64 10.52
C ASP A 71 20.57 8.59 9.00
N THR A 72 21.80 8.40 8.51
CA THR A 72 22.08 8.28 7.08
C THR A 72 21.41 7.04 6.50
N ALA A 73 21.58 5.88 7.13
CA ALA A 73 20.98 4.64 6.67
C ALA A 73 19.45 4.68 6.73
N PHE A 74 18.88 5.23 7.80
CA PHE A 74 17.44 5.42 7.95
C PHE A 74 16.86 6.23 6.78
N ASN A 75 17.49 7.36 6.43
CA ASN A 75 17.06 8.18 5.30
C ASN A 75 17.17 7.43 3.96
N GLY A 76 18.24 6.64 3.76
CA GLY A 76 18.43 5.82 2.56
C GLY A 76 17.38 4.72 2.43
N ILE A 77 17.11 3.99 3.52
CA ILE A 77 16.07 2.95 3.59
C ILE A 77 14.69 3.55 3.30
N MET A 78 14.39 4.72 3.87
CA MET A 78 13.14 5.42 3.62
C MET A 78 12.99 5.81 2.16
N LEU A 79 14.02 6.41 1.56
CA LEU A 79 14.05 6.80 0.16
C LEU A 79 13.84 5.58 -0.77
N LEU A 80 14.52 4.47 -0.46
CA LEU A 80 14.38 3.21 -1.19
C LEU A 80 12.94 2.69 -1.14
N GLY A 81 12.31 2.71 0.04
CA GLY A 81 10.94 2.24 0.22
C GLY A 81 9.90 3.06 -0.56
N ILE A 82 10.04 4.39 -0.58
CA ILE A 82 9.09 5.28 -1.29
C ILE A 82 9.27 5.26 -2.82
N GLN A 83 10.41 4.79 -3.32
CA GLN A 83 10.70 4.71 -4.75
C GLN A 83 10.55 3.29 -5.32
N GLY A 84 10.00 2.35 -4.55
CA GLY A 84 9.77 0.97 -5.00
C GLY A 84 11.00 0.11 -5.10
N GLY A 85 11.98 0.36 -4.22
CA GLY A 85 13.17 -0.45 -4.06
C GLY A 85 14.41 0.10 -4.73
N ARG A 86 14.31 1.17 -5.54
CA ARG A 86 15.44 1.85 -6.19
C ARG A 86 15.66 3.22 -5.57
N ILE A 87 16.90 3.61 -5.27
CA ILE A 87 17.25 4.98 -4.86
C ILE A 87 17.75 5.78 -6.05
N TYR A 88 18.51 5.11 -6.92
CA TYR A 88 19.18 5.73 -8.06
C TYR A 88 18.50 5.31 -9.35
N THR A 89 17.83 6.26 -10.00
CA THR A 89 17.05 6.05 -11.22
C THR A 89 17.76 6.55 -12.48
N GLU A 90 18.83 7.34 -12.35
CA GLU A 90 19.57 7.91 -13.49
C GLU A 90 21.09 7.57 -13.49
N GLN A 91 21.57 7.22 -14.70
CA GLN A 91 22.95 7.22 -15.24
C GLN A 91 24.12 6.57 -14.48
N THR A 92 23.94 6.06 -13.26
CA THR A 92 25.10 5.66 -12.43
C THR A 92 25.38 4.15 -12.34
N THR A 93 24.58 3.29 -12.98
CA THR A 93 24.77 1.82 -12.91
C THR A 93 25.42 1.20 -14.14
N GLY A 94 25.66 1.95 -15.24
CA GLY A 94 26.18 1.38 -16.49
C GLY A 94 25.18 0.44 -17.20
N GLU A 95 23.96 0.34 -16.68
CA GLU A 95 22.82 -0.33 -17.31
C GLU A 95 22.22 0.58 -18.40
N ASN A 96 21.52 -0.04 -19.36
CA ASN A 96 20.88 0.71 -20.44
C ASN A 96 19.73 1.55 -19.86
N VAL A 97 19.94 2.86 -19.75
CA VAL A 97 19.01 3.82 -19.11
C VAL A 97 17.61 3.73 -19.70
N GLU A 98 17.50 3.50 -21.02
CA GLU A 98 16.22 3.30 -21.71
C GLU A 98 15.42 2.11 -21.16
N GLU A 99 16.09 1.09 -20.61
CA GLU A 99 15.42 -0.08 -20.06
C GLU A 99 14.90 0.17 -18.64
N ILE A 100 15.60 0.97 -17.83
CA ILE A 100 15.17 1.29 -16.46
C ILE A 100 13.99 2.25 -16.49
N ASP A 101 14.04 3.29 -17.33
CA ASP A 101 12.96 4.29 -17.45
C ASP A 101 11.62 3.65 -17.82
N LYS A 102 11.65 2.55 -18.60
CA LYS A 102 10.46 1.76 -18.95
C LYS A 102 9.74 1.21 -17.71
N TYR A 103 10.46 0.97 -16.62
CA TYR A 103 9.95 0.39 -15.38
C TYR A 103 9.78 1.42 -14.27
N MET A 104 9.73 2.71 -14.59
CA MET A 104 9.45 3.77 -13.62
C MET A 104 8.11 4.45 -13.94
N LEU A 105 7.32 4.69 -12.89
CA LEU A 105 6.12 5.53 -12.95
C LEU A 105 6.46 6.92 -12.43
N ASP A 106 6.25 7.94 -13.27
CA ASP A 106 6.29 9.34 -12.83
C ASP A 106 5.03 9.63 -11.99
N VAL A 107 5.25 9.91 -10.70
CA VAL A 107 4.17 10.15 -9.73
C VAL A 107 3.95 11.63 -9.43
N LYS A 108 4.56 12.53 -10.20
CA LYS A 108 4.39 13.97 -10.06
C LYS A 108 2.93 14.41 -10.19
N ASN A 109 2.17 13.72 -11.04
CA ASN A 109 0.75 14.03 -11.28
C ASN A 109 -0.17 13.75 -10.09
N ILE A 110 0.31 13.01 -9.07
CA ILE A 110 -0.44 12.74 -7.83
C ILE A 110 0.16 13.45 -6.60
N GLY A 111 1.02 14.45 -6.83
CA GLY A 111 1.58 15.29 -5.77
C GLY A 111 2.79 14.68 -5.05
N ILE A 112 3.40 13.62 -5.60
CA ILE A 112 4.64 13.04 -5.10
C ILE A 112 5.76 13.46 -6.06
N ASP A 113 6.73 14.23 -5.57
CA ASP A 113 7.93 14.53 -6.36
C ASP A 113 8.82 13.27 -6.42
N GLY A 114 8.95 12.68 -7.60
CA GLY A 114 9.81 11.54 -7.86
C GLY A 114 9.17 10.49 -8.77
N SER A 115 9.82 9.33 -8.82
CA SER A 115 9.35 8.18 -9.60
C SER A 115 9.32 6.94 -8.71
N VAL A 116 8.38 6.04 -9.00
CA VAL A 116 8.23 4.75 -8.29
C VAL A 116 8.48 3.61 -9.26
N ALA A 117 9.30 2.64 -8.87
CA ALA A 117 9.55 1.46 -9.70
C ALA A 117 8.33 0.53 -9.75
N TYR A 118 8.07 -0.01 -10.96
CA TYR A 118 7.09 -1.07 -11.15
C TYR A 118 7.59 -2.38 -10.52
N GLY A 119 6.80 -2.97 -9.63
CA GLY A 119 7.04 -4.33 -9.12
C GLY A 119 6.52 -5.38 -10.09
N TYR A 120 5.39 -5.10 -10.73
CA TYR A 120 4.79 -5.91 -11.80
C TYR A 120 4.73 -5.10 -13.10
N TYR A 121 5.18 -5.71 -14.19
CA TYR A 121 5.18 -5.09 -15.51
C TYR A 121 4.67 -6.07 -16.58
N ASP A 122 3.52 -5.73 -17.18
CA ASP A 122 3.01 -6.31 -18.42
C ASP A 122 3.52 -5.50 -19.64
N ASP A 123 4.19 -6.20 -20.58
CA ASP A 123 4.71 -5.59 -21.81
C ASP A 123 3.69 -5.49 -22.94
N GLY A 124 2.45 -5.95 -22.70
CA GLY A 124 1.35 -5.91 -23.66
C GLY A 124 1.45 -6.99 -24.74
N ASN A 125 2.29 -8.01 -24.58
CA ASN A 125 2.37 -9.13 -25.51
C ASN A 125 1.12 -10.02 -25.39
N LYS A 126 0.54 -10.40 -26.54
CA LYS A 126 -0.78 -11.05 -26.67
C LYS A 126 -0.97 -12.31 -25.83
N ASN A 127 0.11 -13.03 -25.55
CA ASN A 127 0.03 -14.31 -24.83
C ASN A 127 0.30 -14.16 -23.32
N ARG A 128 0.58 -12.94 -22.81
CA ARG A 128 0.94 -12.66 -21.39
C ARG A 128 2.12 -13.49 -20.83
N LEU A 129 2.80 -14.26 -21.68
CA LEU A 129 3.95 -15.12 -21.39
C LEU A 129 5.19 -14.33 -20.90
N ASN A 130 5.17 -13.01 -21.00
CA ASN A 130 6.28 -12.11 -20.65
C ASN A 130 6.00 -11.24 -19.42
N ASN A 131 4.97 -11.53 -18.63
CA ASN A 131 4.75 -10.88 -17.34
C ASN A 131 6.03 -10.94 -16.49
N LYS A 132 6.55 -9.79 -16.07
CA LYS A 132 7.84 -9.72 -15.36
C LYS A 132 7.66 -9.22 -13.95
N ASN A 133 8.24 -9.97 -13.01
CA ASN A 133 8.60 -9.44 -11.71
C ASN A 133 9.80 -8.49 -11.89
N LYS A 134 9.60 -7.23 -11.50
CA LYS A 134 10.57 -6.14 -11.59
C LYS A 134 10.96 -5.57 -10.23
N LEU A 135 10.47 -6.18 -9.14
CA LEU A 135 10.98 -5.91 -7.82
C LEU A 135 12.48 -6.20 -7.76
N LEU A 136 13.24 -5.31 -7.15
CA LEU A 136 14.65 -5.57 -6.84
C LEU A 136 14.74 -6.71 -5.85
N SER A 137 15.76 -7.54 -5.98
CA SER A 137 16.14 -8.47 -4.93
C SER A 137 16.69 -7.74 -3.71
N SER A 138 16.71 -8.41 -2.55
CA SER A 138 17.32 -7.86 -1.33
C SER A 138 18.78 -7.47 -1.54
N VAL A 139 19.53 -8.23 -2.34
CA VAL A 139 20.94 -7.94 -2.67
C VAL A 139 21.08 -6.65 -3.46
N GLU A 140 20.19 -6.39 -4.41
CA GLU A 140 20.18 -5.13 -5.17
C GLU A 140 19.78 -3.95 -4.28
N MET A 141 18.79 -4.12 -3.40
CA MET A 141 18.41 -3.08 -2.42
C MET A 141 19.52 -2.78 -1.42
N GLU A 142 20.25 -3.81 -0.95
CA GLU A 142 21.44 -3.66 -0.10
C GLU A 142 22.51 -2.82 -0.81
N ALA A 143 22.75 -3.07 -2.10
CA ALA A 143 23.69 -2.30 -2.90
C ALA A 143 23.27 -0.82 -3.05
N GLU A 144 21.98 -0.54 -3.25
CA GLU A 144 21.44 0.82 -3.31
C GLU A 144 21.64 1.57 -1.99
N ILE A 145 21.30 0.96 -0.85
CA ILE A 145 21.49 1.56 0.48
C ILE A 145 22.99 1.74 0.77
N ASN A 146 23.82 0.76 0.42
CA ASN A 146 25.27 0.82 0.60
C ASN A 146 25.85 2.06 -0.13
N LYS A 147 25.49 2.23 -1.40
CA LYS A 147 25.89 3.40 -2.20
C LYS A 147 25.39 4.70 -1.57
N TYR A 148 24.15 4.73 -1.09
CA TYR A 148 23.60 5.90 -0.40
C TYR A 148 24.40 6.25 0.86
N VAL A 149 24.66 5.29 1.74
CA VAL A 149 25.41 5.50 2.98
C VAL A 149 26.83 6.01 2.70
N ASN A 150 27.55 5.40 1.75
CA ASN A 150 28.90 5.86 1.40
C ASN A 150 28.93 7.31 0.92
N ASN A 151 27.92 7.71 0.14
CA ASN A 151 27.85 9.06 -0.43
C ASN A 151 27.35 10.09 0.59
N ALA A 152 26.37 9.73 1.42
CA ALA A 152 25.68 10.66 2.30
C ALA A 152 26.34 10.81 3.68
N LEU A 153 27.03 9.78 4.19
CA LEU A 153 27.62 9.77 5.54
C LEU A 153 28.62 10.94 5.79
N PRO A 154 29.49 11.33 4.84
CA PRO A 154 30.38 12.49 5.02
C PRO A 154 29.64 13.80 5.35
N PHE A 155 28.43 13.98 4.82
CA PHE A 155 27.62 15.17 5.06
C PHE A 155 27.03 15.21 6.48
N CYS A 156 26.79 14.04 7.10
CA CYS A 156 26.43 13.97 8.51
C CYS A 156 27.63 14.26 9.41
N ILE A 157 28.77 13.61 9.13
CA ILE A 157 29.99 13.71 9.95
C ILE A 157 30.57 15.15 9.94
N LYS A 158 30.43 15.87 8.82
CA LYS A 158 30.90 17.26 8.65
C LYS A 158 32.36 17.43 9.08
N ASN A 159 33.21 16.48 8.70
CA ASN A 159 34.63 16.44 9.06
C ASN A 159 34.91 16.65 10.56
N PHE A 160 34.03 16.13 11.44
CA PHE A 160 34.16 16.25 12.89
C PHE A 160 34.27 17.67 13.42
N THR A 161 33.67 18.66 12.72
CA THR A 161 33.61 20.06 13.18
C THR A 161 32.98 20.22 14.57
N ASN A 162 32.16 19.26 15.01
CA ASN A 162 31.59 19.17 16.36
C ASN A 162 32.60 18.77 17.45
N PHE A 163 33.81 18.34 17.09
CA PHE A 163 34.88 17.90 18.01
C PHE A 163 36.16 18.74 17.85
N PRO A 164 36.11 20.08 18.04
CA PRO A 164 37.24 20.97 17.73
C PRO A 164 38.50 20.77 18.59
N GLN A 165 38.38 20.04 19.71
CA GLN A 165 39.49 19.73 20.62
C GLN A 165 40.21 18.42 20.27
N GLN A 166 39.77 17.71 19.24
CA GLN A 166 40.34 16.43 18.80
C GLN A 166 40.92 16.56 17.39
N VAL A 167 42.11 16.00 17.15
CA VAL A 167 42.54 15.71 15.77
C VAL A 167 41.91 14.38 15.39
N VAL A 168 41.22 14.33 14.25
CA VAL A 168 40.66 13.09 13.70
C VAL A 168 41.22 12.88 12.28
N GLU A 169 42.06 11.88 12.12
CA GLU A 169 42.49 11.39 10.81
C GLU A 169 41.47 10.37 10.29
N GLN A 170 40.99 10.58 9.06
CA GLN A 170 39.89 9.83 8.47
C GLN A 170 40.42 8.91 7.37
N GLY A 171 40.05 7.63 7.43
CA GLY A 171 40.22 6.67 6.35
C GLY A 171 39.08 6.73 5.33
N ALA A 172 39.12 5.82 4.36
CA ALA A 172 38.00 5.63 3.42
C ALA A 172 36.79 5.03 4.13
N ILE A 173 35.59 5.47 3.75
CA ILE A 173 34.33 4.89 4.19
C ILE A 173 33.99 3.74 3.26
N ASN A 174 33.63 2.59 3.84
CA ASN A 174 33.07 1.46 3.11
C ASN A 174 31.93 0.85 3.92
N ALA A 175 30.70 1.10 3.48
CA ALA A 175 29.50 0.50 4.04
C ALA A 175 29.24 -0.91 3.48
N ASP A 176 28.54 -1.70 4.29
CA ASP A 176 28.01 -3.02 3.97
C ASP A 176 26.64 -3.11 4.63
N VAL A 177 25.65 -3.60 3.90
CA VAL A 177 24.24 -3.55 4.31
C VAL A 177 23.68 -4.96 4.21
N MET A 178 22.97 -5.38 5.25
CA MET A 178 22.24 -6.65 5.25
C MET A 178 20.79 -6.40 5.66
N ILE A 179 19.86 -6.78 4.80
CA ILE A 179 18.42 -6.69 5.05
C ILE A 179 17.96 -8.00 5.70
N ALA A 180 17.71 -7.98 7.00
CA ALA A 180 17.02 -9.05 7.70
C ALA A 180 15.50 -8.87 7.61
N LEU A 181 14.75 -9.85 8.11
CA LEU A 181 13.29 -9.81 8.07
C LEU A 181 12.72 -8.64 8.89
N ASP A 182 13.28 -8.39 10.08
CA ASP A 182 12.76 -7.46 11.09
C ASP A 182 13.60 -6.18 11.27
N LYS A 183 14.78 -6.12 10.64
CA LYS A 183 15.71 -4.99 10.74
C LYS A 183 16.65 -4.93 9.54
N VAL A 184 17.32 -3.79 9.38
CA VAL A 184 18.43 -3.61 8.45
C VAL A 184 19.70 -3.37 9.25
N ILE A 185 20.74 -4.16 8.99
CA ILE A 185 22.02 -4.07 9.68
C ILE A 185 23.00 -3.34 8.78
N ILE A 186 23.59 -2.27 9.31
CA ILE A 186 24.55 -1.42 8.61
C ILE A 186 25.90 -1.58 9.26
N THR A 187 26.87 -2.08 8.50
CA THR A 187 28.26 -2.19 8.91
C THR A 187 29.09 -1.19 8.13
N VAL A 188 29.68 -0.22 8.82
CA VAL A 188 30.58 0.75 8.18
C VAL A 188 32.01 0.51 8.65
N ASN A 189 32.88 0.18 7.70
CA ASN A 189 34.32 0.21 7.90
C ASN A 189 34.80 1.63 7.61
N TYR A 190 35.21 2.34 8.66
CA TYR A 190 35.66 3.72 8.57
C TYR A 190 36.79 3.95 9.58
N PRO A 191 38.04 3.67 9.17
CA PRO A 191 39.20 3.80 10.04
C PRO A 191 39.40 5.24 10.50
N LEU A 192 39.26 5.49 11.80
CA LEU A 192 39.47 6.77 12.45
C LEU A 192 40.65 6.65 13.41
N LYS A 193 41.60 7.57 13.29
CA LYS A 193 42.61 7.79 14.34
C LYS A 193 42.31 9.12 15.01
N TYR A 194 42.16 9.12 16.33
CA TYR A 194 41.79 10.31 17.05
C TYR A 194 42.58 10.47 18.35
N GLY A 195 42.83 11.73 18.74
CA GLY A 195 43.58 12.07 19.94
C GLY A 195 43.46 13.55 20.28
N SER A 196 43.90 13.92 21.49
CA SER A 196 43.98 15.33 21.87
C SER A 196 45.21 15.98 21.24
N ASN A 197 45.08 17.24 20.82
CA ASN A 197 46.21 18.06 20.34
C ASN A 197 47.32 18.22 21.39
N THR A 198 47.03 17.94 22.66
CA THR A 198 47.93 18.14 23.81
C THR A 198 48.53 16.85 24.37
N THR A 199 48.08 15.67 23.93
CA THR A 199 48.56 14.38 24.47
C THR A 199 48.90 13.41 23.34
N ASN A 200 50.03 12.71 23.42
CA ASN A 200 50.45 11.68 22.44
C ASN A 200 49.61 10.38 22.48
N ASN A 201 48.45 10.38 23.14
CA ASN A 201 47.55 9.23 23.15
C ASN A 201 46.67 9.25 21.90
N ILE A 202 47.05 8.45 20.91
CA ILE A 202 46.27 8.20 19.69
C ILE A 202 45.44 6.93 19.92
N GLN A 203 44.14 7.04 19.68
CA GLN A 203 43.18 5.93 19.71
C GLN A 203 42.68 5.64 18.31
N THR A 204 42.20 4.41 18.08
CA THR A 204 41.69 3.96 16.79
C THR A 204 40.28 3.41 16.90
N LEU A 205 39.44 3.71 15.91
CA LEU A 205 38.10 3.13 15.73
C LEU A 205 37.95 2.75 14.27
N ASP A 206 37.73 1.48 13.97
CA ASP A 206 37.74 1.02 12.57
C ASP A 206 36.37 0.63 12.02
N LYS A 207 35.47 0.19 12.89
CA LYS A 207 34.20 -0.42 12.51
C LYS A 207 33.06 0.09 13.36
N PHE A 208 31.96 0.43 12.70
CA PHE A 208 30.71 0.88 13.29
C PHE A 208 29.61 -0.05 12.82
N VAL A 209 28.75 -0.50 13.72
CA VAL A 209 27.65 -1.41 13.41
C VAL A 209 26.39 -0.85 14.03
N VAL A 210 25.36 -0.71 13.20
CA VAL A 210 24.09 -0.12 13.59
C VAL A 210 22.96 -1.00 13.10
N ASP A 211 22.00 -1.25 13.98
CA ASP A 211 20.75 -1.92 13.65
C ASP A 211 19.66 -0.85 13.47
N VAL A 212 19.07 -0.81 12.29
CA VAL A 212 17.90 0.02 12.00
C VAL A 212 16.67 -0.89 12.09
N PRO A 213 15.79 -0.73 13.10
CA PRO A 213 14.70 -1.69 13.43
C PRO A 213 13.50 -1.57 12.46
N ILE A 214 13.79 -1.59 11.17
CA ILE A 214 12.84 -1.49 10.06
C ILE A 214 12.71 -2.85 9.40
N ARG A 215 11.46 -3.33 9.28
CA ARG A 215 11.14 -4.64 8.72
C ARG A 215 11.11 -4.63 7.19
N LEU A 216 12.14 -4.06 6.57
CA LEU A 216 12.24 -3.93 5.11
C LEU A 216 12.19 -5.30 4.44
N GLY A 217 12.88 -6.31 4.99
CA GLY A 217 12.85 -7.67 4.46
C GLY A 217 11.46 -8.29 4.50
N TYR A 218 10.70 -8.09 5.58
CA TYR A 218 9.31 -8.54 5.67
C TYR A 218 8.42 -7.88 4.62
N VAL A 219 8.47 -6.54 4.53
CA VAL A 219 7.62 -5.80 3.58
C VAL A 219 7.95 -6.16 2.13
N HIS A 220 9.24 -6.34 1.83
CA HIS A 220 9.70 -6.80 0.52
C HIS A 220 9.19 -8.20 0.18
N GLU A 221 9.19 -9.12 1.14
CA GLU A 221 8.67 -10.47 0.95
C GLU A 221 7.15 -10.45 0.67
N ILE A 222 6.39 -9.62 1.39
CA ILE A 222 4.97 -9.41 1.09
C ILE A 222 4.79 -8.85 -0.33
N ALA A 223 5.55 -7.82 -0.71
CA ALA A 223 5.50 -7.26 -2.06
C ALA A 223 5.81 -8.32 -3.13
N ARG A 224 6.80 -9.18 -2.88
CA ARG A 224 7.16 -10.30 -3.76
C ARG A 224 6.00 -11.28 -3.92
N LEU A 225 5.33 -11.65 -2.83
CA LEU A 225 4.18 -12.54 -2.85
C LEU A 225 3.01 -11.93 -3.64
N VAL A 226 2.73 -10.64 -3.43
CA VAL A 226 1.71 -9.90 -4.20
C VAL A 226 2.04 -9.88 -5.68
N VAL A 227 3.27 -9.57 -6.06
CA VAL A 227 3.68 -9.56 -7.48
C VAL A 227 3.60 -10.96 -8.09
N VAL A 228 3.97 -12.01 -7.35
CA VAL A 228 3.84 -13.40 -7.82
C VAL A 228 2.37 -13.77 -8.06
N GLU A 229 1.46 -13.35 -7.19
CA GLU A 229 0.03 -13.60 -7.36
C GLU A 229 -0.54 -12.78 -8.54
N GLN A 230 -0.15 -11.51 -8.65
CA GLN A 230 -0.52 -10.66 -9.79
C GLN A 230 -0.04 -11.24 -11.13
N ILE A 231 1.11 -11.90 -11.17
CA ILE A 231 1.59 -12.56 -12.40
C ILE A 231 0.64 -13.68 -12.83
N LYS A 232 0.01 -14.38 -11.88
CA LYS A 232 -0.99 -15.43 -12.17
C LYS A 232 -2.33 -14.83 -12.57
N GLN A 233 -2.73 -13.72 -11.93
CA GLN A 233 -3.98 -13.02 -12.18
C GLN A 233 -3.72 -11.52 -12.48
N PRO A 234 -3.28 -11.18 -13.71
CA PRO A 234 -2.83 -9.83 -14.08
C PRO A 234 -3.81 -8.70 -13.83
N ASP A 235 -5.10 -9.01 -13.89
CA ASP A 235 -6.18 -8.03 -13.91
C ASP A 235 -6.93 -7.96 -12.57
N LEU A 236 -6.56 -8.82 -11.61
CA LEU A 236 -7.18 -8.91 -10.30
C LEU A 236 -6.13 -8.74 -9.20
N VAL A 237 -6.46 -7.93 -8.20
CA VAL A 237 -5.75 -7.96 -6.92
C VAL A 237 -6.65 -8.75 -5.97
N ASP A 238 -6.30 -10.02 -5.71
CA ASP A 238 -7.11 -10.87 -4.83
C ASP A 238 -7.03 -10.36 -3.37
N PHE A 239 -8.11 -9.72 -2.91
CA PHE A 239 -8.24 -9.24 -1.54
C PHE A 239 -8.28 -10.37 -0.50
N THR A 240 -8.71 -11.58 -0.89
CA THR A 240 -8.68 -12.76 -0.03
C THR A 240 -7.23 -13.13 0.25
N PHE A 241 -6.43 -13.30 -0.81
CA PHE A 241 -4.99 -13.50 -0.71
C PHE A 241 -4.30 -12.39 0.12
N LEU A 242 -4.60 -11.12 -0.14
CA LEU A 242 -4.05 -10.00 0.65
C LEU A 242 -4.42 -10.09 2.14
N SER A 243 -5.62 -10.56 2.46
CA SER A 243 -6.05 -10.76 3.84
C SER A 243 -5.33 -11.93 4.52
N GLU A 244 -4.99 -12.99 3.78
CA GLU A 244 -4.28 -14.17 4.29
C GLU A 244 -2.79 -13.92 4.53
N LEU A 245 -2.15 -13.04 3.74
CA LEU A 245 -0.76 -12.62 3.93
C LEU A 245 -0.50 -11.91 5.27
N SER A 246 -1.57 -11.60 5.98
CA SER A 246 -1.53 -10.92 7.24
C SER A 246 -1.77 -11.93 8.37
N ASP A 247 -0.76 -12.15 9.22
CA ASP A 247 -0.75 -13.12 10.33
C ASP A 247 -1.79 -12.78 11.43
N GLY A 248 -3.08 -12.71 11.13
CA GLY A 248 -4.18 -12.49 12.07
C GLY A 248 -4.17 -11.15 12.85
N THR A 249 -3.19 -10.27 12.60
CA THR A 249 -3.02 -8.97 13.27
C THR A 249 -3.54 -7.80 12.44
N PHE A 250 -4.04 -8.07 11.24
CA PHE A 250 -4.51 -7.09 10.30
C PHE A 250 -6.03 -7.10 10.28
N ASN A 251 -6.60 -6.01 10.80
CA ASN A 251 -8.02 -5.82 10.77
C ASN A 251 -8.33 -5.02 9.50
N ALA A 252 -8.94 -5.64 8.49
CA ALA A 252 -9.36 -4.94 7.27
C ALA A 252 -10.29 -3.74 7.56
N SER A 253 -10.90 -3.68 8.76
CA SER A 253 -11.67 -2.54 9.25
C SER A 253 -10.84 -1.32 9.69
N GLU A 254 -9.53 -1.49 9.90
CA GLU A 254 -8.56 -0.42 10.18
C GLU A 254 -7.91 0.14 8.91
N LEU A 255 -8.38 -0.28 7.73
CA LEU A 255 -8.36 0.55 6.53
C LEU A 255 -9.24 1.78 6.77
N GLY A 256 -8.80 2.65 7.67
CA GLY A 256 -9.08 4.07 7.57
C GLY A 256 -8.47 4.57 6.26
N THR A 257 -9.22 4.39 5.16
CA THR A 257 -9.17 5.27 3.99
C THR A 257 -7.82 5.42 3.26
N SER A 258 -6.90 4.45 3.29
CA SER A 258 -5.53 4.70 2.77
C SER A 258 -4.87 3.55 1.99
N ILE A 259 -5.59 2.75 1.20
CA ILE A 259 -5.00 1.86 0.19
C ILE A 259 -5.97 1.82 -1.01
N LEU A 260 -5.44 2.00 -2.23
CA LEU A 260 -6.05 2.30 -3.55
C LEU A 260 -6.18 3.79 -3.88
N LEU A 261 -5.25 4.29 -4.69
CA LEU A 261 -5.58 5.30 -5.70
C LEU A 261 -5.17 4.77 -7.07
N GLY A 262 -6.07 3.99 -7.68
CA GLY A 262 -6.03 3.75 -9.11
C GLY A 262 -6.34 5.06 -9.84
N TYR A 263 -5.32 5.82 -10.20
CA TYR A 263 -5.44 6.90 -11.18
C TYR A 263 -5.17 6.34 -12.57
N SER A 264 -6.24 6.06 -13.31
CA SER A 264 -6.17 5.83 -14.76
C SER A 264 -5.80 7.15 -15.44
N LEU A 265 -4.52 7.32 -15.79
CA LEU A 265 -4.11 8.36 -16.72
C LEU A 265 -4.53 7.91 -18.12
N ASN A 266 -5.51 8.60 -18.69
CA ASN A 266 -6.07 8.43 -20.03
C ASN A 266 -5.09 7.82 -21.06
N SER A 267 -5.26 6.53 -21.41
CA SER A 267 -5.16 5.93 -22.74
C SER A 267 -4.73 4.45 -22.67
N GLY A 268 -5.68 3.50 -22.72
CA GLY A 268 -5.42 2.09 -23.06
C GLY A 268 -4.54 1.24 -22.12
N MET A 269 -3.77 1.84 -21.23
CA MET A 269 -2.98 1.21 -20.16
C MET A 269 -3.40 1.83 -18.82
N LYS A 270 -3.59 1.03 -17.78
CA LYS A 270 -3.85 1.52 -16.43
C LYS A 270 -2.62 1.26 -15.58
N ASP A 271 -1.88 2.33 -15.29
CA ASP A 271 -0.83 2.29 -14.28
C ASP A 271 -1.49 2.49 -12.91
N ALA A 272 -1.13 1.67 -11.92
CA ALA A 272 -1.64 1.76 -10.56
C ALA A 272 -0.50 1.84 -9.55
N ILE A 273 -0.71 2.55 -8.44
CA ILE A 273 0.21 2.54 -7.29
C ILE A 273 -0.52 1.81 -6.17
N ASN A 274 0.01 0.67 -5.77
CA ASN A 274 -0.51 -0.01 -4.58
C ASN A 274 0.38 0.30 -3.38
N ILE A 275 -0.31 0.61 -2.29
CA ILE A 275 0.24 0.93 -0.98
C ILE A 275 0.09 -0.37 -0.16
N ILE A 276 1.18 -1.07 0.12
CA ILE A 276 1.21 -2.38 0.82
C ILE A 276 1.53 -2.16 2.31
N PRO A 277 1.01 -2.97 3.26
CA PRO A 277 0.60 -2.46 4.56
C PRO A 277 1.69 -2.09 5.55
N VAL A 278 1.27 -1.16 6.42
CA VAL A 278 1.90 -0.71 7.66
C VAL A 278 1.94 -1.83 8.69
N ASP A 279 3.05 -1.91 9.43
CA ASP A 279 3.12 -2.66 10.68
C ASP A 279 3.09 -1.77 11.91
N LYS A 280 2.29 -2.19 12.90
CA LYS A 280 2.13 -1.51 14.19
C LYS A 280 3.21 -1.86 15.22
N ASN A 281 3.98 -2.93 14.99
CA ASN A 281 4.89 -3.48 15.99
C ASN A 281 6.31 -2.90 15.94
N ASN A 282 6.72 -2.24 14.85
CA ASN A 282 7.99 -1.52 14.75
C ASN A 282 7.75 -0.08 14.27
N PHE A 283 8.07 0.89 15.14
CA PHE A 283 7.90 2.32 14.88
C PHE A 283 8.57 2.75 13.59
N LEU A 284 7.71 3.20 12.68
CA LEU A 284 8.01 3.80 11.43
C LEU A 284 7.06 5.01 11.39
N LEU A 285 7.48 6.12 12.00
CA LEU A 285 6.77 7.41 12.05
C LEU A 285 6.97 8.21 10.75
N ALA A 286 5.91 8.38 9.95
CA ALA A 286 5.94 9.29 8.81
C ALA A 286 5.90 10.76 9.23
N ILE A 287 6.10 11.63 8.24
CA ILE A 287 5.47 12.95 8.19
C ILE A 287 3.98 12.75 8.54
N ASN A 288 3.58 13.18 9.74
CA ASN A 288 2.22 13.10 10.33
C ASN A 288 1.76 11.73 10.90
N ASP A 289 2.60 10.99 11.64
CA ASP A 289 2.20 9.88 12.52
C ASP A 289 1.53 8.64 11.85
N SER A 290 1.65 8.50 10.53
CA SER A 290 1.15 7.34 9.78
C SER A 290 2.29 6.37 9.47
N GLY A 291 2.05 5.06 9.48
CA GLY A 291 3.10 4.06 9.25
C GLY A 291 3.72 4.10 7.85
N PHE A 292 4.89 3.48 7.68
CA PHE A 292 5.58 3.43 6.40
C PHE A 292 4.96 2.42 5.44
N VAL A 293 5.09 2.73 4.15
CA VAL A 293 4.57 1.95 3.04
C VAL A 293 5.71 1.75 2.04
N PHE A 294 5.98 0.51 1.64
CA PHE A 294 6.79 0.27 0.44
C PHE A 294 5.90 0.54 -0.77
N LEU A 295 6.22 1.62 -1.49
CA LEU A 295 5.45 2.02 -2.66
C LEU A 295 5.91 1.21 -3.85
N SER A 296 5.02 0.45 -4.49
CA SER A 296 5.32 -0.20 -5.75
C SER A 296 4.23 0.12 -6.76
N ALA A 297 4.66 0.40 -7.99
CA ALA A 297 3.75 0.60 -9.10
C ALA A 297 3.44 -0.75 -9.79
N PHE A 298 2.27 -0.83 -10.42
CA PHE A 298 1.81 -1.97 -11.20
C PHE A 298 1.39 -1.46 -12.58
N LYS A 299 1.85 -2.14 -13.63
CA LYS A 299 1.43 -1.87 -14.99
C LYS A 299 0.78 -3.10 -15.58
N PHE A 300 -0.51 -3.00 -15.86
CA PHE A 300 -1.32 -4.09 -16.41
C PHE A 300 -2.21 -3.58 -17.55
N LYS A 301 -2.56 -4.50 -18.46
CA LYS A 301 -3.60 -4.26 -19.47
C LYS A 301 -4.97 -4.45 -18.81
N GLU A 302 -5.95 -3.59 -19.09
CA GLU A 302 -7.31 -3.79 -18.58
C GLU A 302 -7.97 -5.01 -19.25
N ASN A 303 -8.59 -5.90 -18.45
CA ASN A 303 -9.45 -6.94 -18.98
C ASN A 303 -10.67 -6.31 -19.68
N LYS A 304 -11.10 -6.89 -20.80
CA LYS A 304 -12.32 -6.49 -21.47
C LYS A 304 -13.21 -7.70 -21.57
N ALA A 305 -14.47 -7.55 -21.15
CA ALA A 305 -15.47 -8.59 -21.31
C ALA A 305 -15.47 -9.13 -22.75
N PRO A 306 -15.70 -10.45 -22.92
CA PRO A 306 -15.83 -11.05 -24.23
C PRO A 306 -16.99 -10.42 -24.99
N LYS A 307 -17.07 -10.64 -26.29
CA LYS A 307 -18.16 -10.14 -27.12
C LYS A 307 -18.76 -11.27 -27.93
N ILE A 308 -20.02 -11.60 -27.67
CA ILE A 308 -20.74 -12.64 -28.40
C ILE A 308 -20.98 -12.18 -29.84
N ILE A 309 -20.62 -13.01 -30.80
CA ILE A 309 -20.84 -12.80 -32.22
C ILE A 309 -21.94 -13.74 -32.67
N ILE A 310 -23.01 -13.14 -33.16
CA ILE A 310 -24.18 -13.82 -33.68
C ILE A 310 -24.24 -13.46 -35.17
N ASP A 311 -24.33 -14.45 -36.06
CA ASP A 311 -24.31 -14.22 -37.51
C ASP A 311 -25.64 -13.64 -38.00
N ASP A 312 -25.67 -12.33 -38.27
CA ASP A 312 -26.83 -11.55 -38.76
C ASP A 312 -27.61 -12.20 -39.92
N LYS A 313 -27.03 -13.15 -40.67
CA LYS A 313 -27.74 -13.85 -41.76
C LYS A 313 -28.77 -14.88 -41.29
N LEU A 314 -28.64 -15.37 -40.06
CA LEU A 314 -29.59 -16.31 -39.44
C LEU A 314 -30.74 -15.59 -38.71
N PHE A 315 -30.62 -14.27 -38.53
CA PHE A 315 -31.54 -13.49 -37.71
C PHE A 315 -32.23 -12.45 -38.56
N SER A 316 -33.56 -12.52 -38.61
CA SER A 316 -34.33 -11.45 -39.24
C SER A 316 -34.43 -10.27 -38.28
N ASN A 317 -34.18 -9.06 -38.78
CA ASN A 317 -34.52 -7.85 -38.03
C ASN A 317 -36.02 -7.86 -37.71
N ASP A 318 -36.37 -7.58 -36.46
CA ASP A 318 -37.76 -7.39 -36.08
C ASP A 318 -38.34 -6.16 -36.83
N ALA A 319 -39.65 -6.15 -37.06
CA ALA A 319 -40.32 -5.15 -37.90
C ALA A 319 -40.15 -3.69 -37.38
N ASP A 320 -39.71 -3.53 -36.14
CA ASP A 320 -39.55 -2.26 -35.44
C ASP A 320 -38.10 -1.72 -35.43
N GLY A 321 -37.16 -2.36 -36.13
CA GLY A 321 -35.79 -1.86 -36.31
C GLY A 321 -34.91 -1.93 -35.06
N ALA A 322 -35.35 -2.59 -34.00
CA ALA A 322 -34.49 -3.11 -32.95
C ALA A 322 -33.79 -4.37 -33.48
N ALA A 323 -32.46 -4.43 -33.36
CA ALA A 323 -31.65 -5.57 -33.77
C ALA A 323 -31.83 -6.74 -32.79
N ASP A 324 -33.04 -7.26 -32.68
CA ASP A 324 -33.31 -8.46 -31.90
C ASP A 324 -32.90 -9.67 -32.74
N SER A 325 -32.01 -10.49 -32.21
CA SER A 325 -31.59 -11.74 -32.83
C SER A 325 -32.75 -12.75 -32.76
N VAL A 326 -33.60 -12.83 -33.80
CA VAL A 326 -34.70 -13.81 -33.91
C VAL A 326 -34.32 -15.04 -34.75
N ILE A 327 -34.52 -16.25 -34.23
CA ILE A 327 -34.33 -17.54 -34.95
C ILE A 327 -35.68 -18.23 -35.14
N TYR A 328 -35.98 -18.61 -36.38
CA TYR A 328 -37.15 -19.44 -36.69
C TYR A 328 -36.75 -20.91 -36.77
N LEU A 329 -37.43 -21.74 -35.99
CA LEU A 329 -37.28 -23.18 -35.94
C LEU A 329 -38.56 -23.85 -36.41
N ASN A 330 -38.44 -25.08 -36.93
CA ASN A 330 -39.61 -25.90 -37.22
C ASN A 330 -39.72 -26.96 -36.12
N ASP A 331 -40.93 -27.16 -35.63
CA ASP A 331 -41.25 -28.26 -34.72
C ASP A 331 -40.77 -29.61 -35.28
N GLY A 332 -40.14 -30.41 -34.41
CA GLY A 332 -39.59 -31.73 -34.72
C GLY A 332 -38.37 -31.76 -35.65
N LYS A 333 -37.78 -30.61 -36.02
CA LYS A 333 -36.54 -30.55 -36.82
C LYS A 333 -35.34 -30.19 -35.96
N GLU A 334 -34.31 -31.01 -36.06
CA GLU A 334 -33.02 -30.79 -35.43
C GLU A 334 -32.43 -29.41 -35.78
N PHE A 335 -31.95 -28.72 -34.77
CA PHE A 335 -31.27 -27.44 -34.86
C PHE A 335 -29.88 -27.57 -34.24
N VAL A 336 -28.86 -27.17 -35.01
CA VAL A 336 -27.46 -27.16 -34.58
C VAL A 336 -26.86 -25.82 -34.93
N TYR A 337 -26.28 -25.14 -33.93
CA TYR A 337 -25.62 -23.85 -34.12
C TYR A 337 -24.41 -23.66 -33.21
N GLN A 338 -23.33 -23.11 -33.75
CA GLN A 338 -22.11 -22.82 -33.02
C GLN A 338 -22.01 -21.32 -32.75
N ILE A 339 -22.20 -20.93 -31.50
CA ILE A 339 -21.95 -19.57 -31.02
C ILE A 339 -20.45 -19.27 -31.07
N LYS A 340 -20.12 -18.02 -31.37
CA LYS A 340 -18.75 -17.50 -31.33
C LYS A 340 -18.69 -16.29 -30.41
N ALA A 341 -17.52 -16.04 -29.84
CA ALA A 341 -17.21 -14.77 -29.20
C ALA A 341 -15.86 -14.25 -29.71
N GLU A 342 -15.65 -12.95 -29.55
CA GLU A 342 -14.35 -12.29 -29.65
C GLU A 342 -13.90 -11.95 -28.23
N ASP A 343 -12.63 -12.17 -27.93
CA ASP A 343 -12.01 -11.72 -26.69
C ASP A 343 -10.59 -11.21 -27.01
N ASP A 344 -10.12 -10.23 -26.24
CA ASP A 344 -8.76 -9.70 -26.33
C ASP A 344 -7.73 -10.72 -25.80
N GLU A 345 -8.19 -11.69 -25.03
CA GLU A 345 -7.46 -12.78 -24.40
C GLU A 345 -7.68 -14.09 -25.16
N VAL A 346 -6.59 -14.82 -25.38
CA VAL A 346 -6.62 -16.06 -26.15
C VAL A 346 -5.88 -17.19 -25.42
N ASP A 347 -6.34 -18.42 -25.67
CA ASP A 347 -5.69 -19.66 -25.23
C ASP A 347 -4.36 -19.92 -25.97
N GLU A 348 -3.69 -21.03 -25.65
CA GLU A 348 -2.41 -21.42 -26.25
C GLU A 348 -2.51 -21.62 -27.78
N GLU A 349 -3.70 -21.92 -28.28
CA GLU A 349 -4.04 -22.09 -29.69
C GLU A 349 -4.48 -20.79 -30.38
N GLY A 350 -4.57 -19.68 -29.65
CA GLY A 350 -4.96 -18.38 -30.18
C GLY A 350 -6.47 -18.20 -30.35
N LYS A 351 -7.31 -19.00 -29.67
CA LYS A 351 -8.76 -18.85 -29.62
C LYS A 351 -9.19 -18.11 -28.35
N PRO A 352 -10.33 -17.39 -28.37
CA PRO A 352 -10.88 -16.74 -27.18
C PRO A 352 -11.08 -17.74 -26.03
N ASP A 353 -10.55 -17.41 -24.86
CA ASP A 353 -10.62 -18.21 -23.63
C ASP A 353 -11.95 -17.91 -22.89
N VAL A 354 -13.05 -18.41 -23.46
CA VAL A 354 -14.42 -18.11 -23.04
C VAL A 354 -15.24 -19.38 -22.79
N VAL A 355 -16.11 -19.33 -21.78
CA VAL A 355 -17.07 -20.38 -21.45
C VAL A 355 -18.47 -19.88 -21.76
N PHE A 356 -19.23 -20.67 -22.51
CA PHE A 356 -20.62 -20.36 -22.83
C PHE A 356 -21.60 -21.01 -21.84
N SER A 357 -22.68 -20.30 -21.56
CA SER A 357 -23.82 -20.79 -20.78
C SER A 357 -25.12 -20.13 -21.26
N ASP A 358 -26.26 -20.67 -20.84
CA ASP A 358 -27.58 -20.11 -21.15
C ASP A 358 -28.48 -20.02 -19.91
N GLU A 359 -29.51 -19.18 -20.01
CA GLU A 359 -30.59 -19.10 -19.02
C GLU A 359 -31.93 -19.55 -19.66
N THR A 360 -32.04 -20.81 -20.07
CA THR A 360 -33.32 -21.37 -20.55
C THR A 360 -33.58 -22.80 -20.08
N GLY A 361 -34.83 -23.25 -20.28
CA GLY A 361 -35.20 -24.67 -20.19
C GLY A 361 -35.40 -25.32 -21.56
N LEU A 362 -35.12 -24.60 -22.65
CA LEU A 362 -35.35 -25.07 -24.02
C LEU A 362 -34.25 -26.01 -24.51
N PHE A 363 -32.99 -25.69 -24.20
CA PHE A 363 -31.79 -26.44 -24.55
C PHE A 363 -30.67 -26.07 -23.58
N ASP A 364 -29.62 -26.89 -23.50
CA ASP A 364 -28.37 -26.53 -22.83
C ASP A 364 -27.32 -26.19 -23.89
N ILE A 365 -26.64 -25.06 -23.75
CA ILE A 365 -25.44 -24.76 -24.53
C ILE A 365 -24.23 -25.45 -23.90
N THR A 366 -23.38 -26.05 -24.74
CA THR A 366 -22.10 -26.57 -24.27
C THR A 366 -21.14 -25.43 -23.88
N GLU A 367 -20.14 -25.72 -23.05
CA GLU A 367 -19.11 -24.73 -22.65
C GLU A 367 -18.36 -24.12 -23.84
N TYR A 368 -18.31 -24.81 -24.98
CA TYR A 368 -17.68 -24.35 -26.22
C TYR A 368 -18.64 -23.61 -27.17
N GLY A 369 -19.88 -23.37 -26.75
CA GLY A 369 -20.86 -22.59 -27.52
C GLY A 369 -21.69 -23.38 -28.54
N LEU A 370 -21.64 -24.71 -28.55
CA LEU A 370 -22.53 -25.53 -29.38
C LEU A 370 -23.92 -25.63 -28.77
N ILE A 371 -24.93 -25.28 -29.56
CA ILE A 371 -26.36 -25.49 -29.32
C ILE A 371 -26.80 -26.63 -30.23
N GLU A 372 -27.36 -27.71 -29.68
CA GLU A 372 -27.85 -28.86 -30.43
C GLU A 372 -29.12 -29.41 -29.76
N PHE A 373 -30.28 -29.25 -30.40
CA PHE A 373 -31.54 -29.76 -29.87
C PHE A 373 -32.61 -29.91 -30.96
N THR A 374 -33.70 -30.60 -30.63
CA THR A 374 -34.90 -30.69 -31.47
C THR A 374 -36.08 -30.08 -30.70
N PRO A 375 -36.68 -28.96 -31.15
CA PRO A 375 -37.82 -28.38 -30.47
C PRO A 375 -39.06 -29.26 -30.65
N GLU A 376 -39.83 -29.44 -29.57
CA GLU A 376 -41.07 -30.26 -29.56
C GLU A 376 -42.33 -29.44 -29.24
N ILE A 377 -42.16 -28.18 -28.82
CA ILE A 377 -43.26 -27.33 -28.36
C ILE A 377 -43.23 -26.01 -29.14
N PRO A 378 -44.21 -25.77 -30.02
CA PRO A 378 -44.38 -24.49 -30.70
C PRO A 378 -44.52 -23.35 -29.69
N GLY A 379 -43.90 -22.21 -29.99
CA GLY A 379 -43.90 -21.07 -29.07
C GLY A 379 -42.78 -20.07 -29.33
N THR A 380 -42.75 -19.04 -28.50
CA THR A 380 -41.69 -18.01 -28.50
C THR A 380 -40.92 -18.09 -27.21
N TYR A 381 -39.60 -18.18 -27.31
CA TYR A 381 -38.69 -18.35 -26.19
C TYR A 381 -37.58 -17.30 -26.26
N ASP A 382 -37.52 -16.43 -25.27
CA ASP A 382 -36.38 -15.51 -25.11
C ASP A 382 -35.29 -16.24 -24.32
N VAL A 383 -34.16 -16.51 -24.96
CA VAL A 383 -33.03 -17.23 -24.37
C VAL A 383 -31.87 -16.27 -24.20
N ALA A 384 -31.38 -16.13 -22.98
CA ALA A 384 -30.15 -15.41 -22.71
C ALA A 384 -28.96 -16.36 -22.91
N ILE A 385 -28.07 -15.99 -23.84
CA ILE A 385 -26.77 -16.64 -24.05
C ILE A 385 -25.72 -15.76 -23.38
N ILE A 386 -24.86 -16.38 -22.59
CA ILE A 386 -23.81 -15.72 -21.81
C ILE A 386 -22.47 -16.31 -22.24
N ALA A 387 -21.51 -15.45 -22.55
CA ALA A 387 -20.11 -15.83 -22.72
C ALA A 387 -19.32 -15.17 -21.60
N THR A 388 -18.65 -15.98 -20.78
CA THR A 388 -17.88 -15.54 -19.63
C THR A 388 -16.42 -15.85 -19.86
N ASP A 389 -15.53 -14.87 -19.67
CA ASP A 389 -14.10 -15.10 -19.72
C ASP A 389 -13.58 -15.76 -18.43
N LYS A 390 -12.29 -16.08 -18.39
CA LYS A 390 -11.65 -16.68 -17.19
C LYS A 390 -11.61 -15.75 -15.96
N HIS A 391 -11.82 -14.44 -16.13
CA HIS A 391 -11.84 -13.46 -15.05
C HIS A 391 -13.25 -13.21 -14.51
N GLY A 392 -14.27 -13.81 -15.14
CA GLY A 392 -15.66 -13.71 -14.73
C GLY A 392 -16.40 -12.51 -15.33
N ASP A 393 -15.75 -11.73 -16.19
CA ASP A 393 -16.45 -10.74 -17.00
C ASP A 393 -17.20 -11.46 -18.12
N TYR A 394 -18.34 -10.92 -18.52
CA TYR A 394 -19.22 -11.60 -19.47
C TYR A 394 -19.93 -10.64 -20.41
N ASP A 395 -20.28 -11.15 -21.59
CA ASP A 395 -21.30 -10.57 -22.46
C ASP A 395 -22.54 -11.44 -22.46
N LYS A 396 -23.70 -10.79 -22.57
CA LYS A 396 -25.01 -11.41 -22.50
C LYS A 396 -25.84 -10.93 -23.67
N LYS A 397 -26.30 -11.87 -24.49
CA LYS A 397 -27.21 -11.61 -25.61
C LYS A 397 -28.51 -12.37 -25.44
N ILE A 398 -29.63 -11.67 -25.60
CA ILE A 398 -30.95 -12.28 -25.65
C ILE A 398 -31.26 -12.64 -27.11
N VAL A 399 -31.59 -13.90 -27.33
CA VAL A 399 -31.95 -14.47 -28.63
C VAL A 399 -33.37 -15.00 -28.54
N LYS A 400 -34.23 -14.55 -29.46
CA LYS A 400 -35.65 -14.94 -29.52
C LYS A 400 -35.79 -16.14 -30.45
N PHE A 401 -36.17 -17.29 -29.93
CA PHE A 401 -36.46 -18.49 -30.71
C PHE A 401 -37.97 -18.59 -30.95
N ILE A 402 -38.38 -18.72 -32.20
CA ILE A 402 -39.76 -18.92 -32.63
C ILE A 402 -39.87 -20.32 -33.24
N VAL A 403 -40.52 -21.24 -32.53
CA VAL A 403 -40.79 -22.59 -33.02
C VAL A 403 -42.16 -22.58 -33.71
N GLU A 404 -42.15 -22.70 -35.04
CA GLU A 404 -43.36 -22.81 -35.85
C GLU A 404 -43.90 -24.24 -35.87
N GLU A 405 -45.22 -24.39 -35.89
CA GLU A 405 -45.88 -25.68 -36.10
C GLU A 405 -45.43 -26.30 -37.43
N ALA A 406 -45.21 -27.62 -37.42
CA ALA A 406 -44.91 -28.36 -38.63
C ALA A 406 -46.07 -28.19 -39.62
N LYS A 407 -45.82 -27.54 -40.76
CA LYS A 407 -46.76 -27.52 -41.88
C LYS A 407 -46.81 -28.94 -42.47
N GLU A 408 -47.92 -29.64 -42.24
CA GLU A 408 -48.23 -30.94 -42.84
C GLU A 408 -48.11 -30.95 -44.37
#